data_AF-A0A089NN80-F1
#
_entry.id   AF-A0A089NN80-F1
#
_cell.length_a   1.000
_cell.length_b   1.000
_cell.length_c   1.000
_cell.angle_alpha   90.00
_cell.angle_beta   90.00
_cell.angle_gamma   90.00
#
_symmetry.space_group_name_H-M   'P 1'
#
loop_
_entity.id
_entity.type
_entity.pdbx_description
1 polymer ?
#
loop_
_entity_poly.entity_id
_entity_poly.type
_entity_poly.pdbx_seq_one_letter_code
_entity_poly.pdbx_strand_id
1 'polypeptide(L)'
;MDNILLWVGLALVVALLTFLNQKQVYSSGVKRAYRELHELTGKVRSGQSEEADVNRWEKALAEINKHPNEFNKLEAEIGIRRTFAAYLEQHYPQDPRLPELRETASYQKDSVWGIKIGDYGSKK
;
A
#
# COMPACT_ATOMS: atom_id res chain seq x y z
N MET A 1 24.84 39.80 -19.93
CA MET A 1 23.72 39.10 -20.60
C MET A 1 23.75 37.60 -20.31
N ASP A 2 24.93 37.04 -20.02
CA ASP A 2 25.16 35.61 -19.73
C ASP A 2 24.43 35.09 -18.48
N ASN A 3 24.31 35.93 -17.44
CA ASN A 3 23.62 35.53 -16.21
C ASN A 3 22.12 35.30 -16.44
N ILE A 4 21.49 36.12 -17.28
CA ILE A 4 20.05 36.00 -17.59
C ILE A 4 19.80 34.68 -18.36
N LEU A 5 20.70 34.30 -19.28
CA LEU A 5 20.58 33.05 -20.02
C LEU A 5 20.70 31.81 -19.10
N LEU A 6 21.60 31.87 -18.11
CA LEU A 6 21.76 30.83 -17.09
C LEU A 6 20.51 30.66 -16.21
N TRP A 7 19.94 31.78 -15.75
CA TRP A 7 18.71 31.75 -14.94
C TRP A 7 17.50 31.25 -15.74
N VAL A 8 17.38 31.64 -17.01
CA VAL A 8 16.33 31.13 -17.91
C VAL A 8 16.50 29.64 -18.16
N GLY A 9 17.73 29.17 -18.42
CA GLY A 9 18.02 27.74 -18.58
C GLY A 9 17.68 26.93 -17.32
N LEU A 10 18.05 27.43 -16.14
CA LEU A 10 17.74 26.78 -14.86
C LEU A 10 16.23 26.71 -14.61
N ALA A 11 15.51 27.81 -14.84
CA ALA A 11 14.06 27.84 -14.69
C ALA A 11 13.36 26.84 -15.62
N LEU A 12 13.87 26.69 -16.85
CA LEU A 12 13.35 25.75 -17.84
C LEU A 12 13.61 24.29 -17.43
N VAL A 13 14.79 23.99 -16.88
CA VAL A 13 15.11 22.66 -16.32
C VAL A 13 14.22 22.35 -15.12
N VAL A 14 14.04 23.29 -14.20
CA VAL A 14 13.16 23.12 -13.03
C VAL A 14 11.71 22.89 -13.47
N ALA A 15 11.20 23.68 -14.42
CA ALA A 15 9.86 23.50 -14.97
C ALA A 15 9.70 22.13 -15.67
N LEU A 16 10.70 21.70 -16.44
CA LEU A 16 10.70 20.41 -17.12
C LEU A 16 10.73 19.24 -16.12
N LEU A 17 11.58 19.31 -15.10
CA LEU A 17 11.64 18.31 -14.04
C LEU A 17 10.34 18.26 -13.23
N THR A 18 9.74 19.41 -12.94
CA THR A 18 8.45 19.48 -12.25
C THR A 18 7.34 18.87 -13.10
N PHE A 19 7.32 19.16 -14.40
CA PHE A 19 6.34 18.60 -15.34
C PHE A 19 6.49 17.08 -15.51
N LEU A 20 7.73 16.59 -15.63
CA LEU A 20 8.02 15.16 -15.72
C LEU A 20 7.66 14.44 -14.41
N ASN A 21 8.00 15.02 -13.26
CA ASN A 21 7.63 14.48 -11.96
C ASN A 21 6.11 14.43 -11.81
N GLN A 22 5.39 15.49 -12.18
CA GLN A 22 3.93 15.54 -12.10
C GLN A 22 3.25 14.49 -12.99
N LYS A 23 3.80 14.19 -14.17
CA LYS A 23 3.26 13.17 -15.08
C LYS A 23 3.55 11.74 -14.62
N GLN A 24 4.58 11.53 -13.81
CA GLN A 24 4.95 10.23 -13.26
C GLN A 24 4.11 9.83 -12.04
N VAL A 25 3.49 10.80 -11.37
CA VAL A 25 2.82 10.61 -10.06
C VAL A 25 1.45 9.90 -10.14
N TYR A 26 0.82 9.77 -11.32
CA TYR A 26 -0.41 8.96 -11.47
C TYR A 26 -0.43 8.22 -12.82
N SER A 27 0.33 7.12 -12.91
CA SER A 27 0.05 6.11 -13.94
C SER A 27 -1.42 5.69 -13.82
N SER A 28 -2.15 5.68 -14.93
CA SER A 28 -3.55 5.23 -14.98
C SER A 28 -3.72 3.82 -14.42
N GLY A 29 -2.67 2.99 -14.48
CA GLY A 29 -2.60 1.66 -13.86
C GLY A 29 -2.72 1.71 -12.34
N VAL A 30 -2.02 2.63 -11.67
CA VAL A 30 -2.03 2.75 -10.20
C VAL A 30 -3.40 3.16 -9.70
N LYS A 31 -4.05 4.13 -10.35
CA LYS A 31 -5.40 4.55 -9.98
C LYS A 31 -6.42 3.42 -10.13
N ARG A 32 -6.25 2.59 -11.15
CA ARG A 32 -7.10 1.40 -11.36
C ARG A 32 -6.82 0.35 -10.28
N ALA A 33 -5.55 0.03 -10.02
CA ALA A 33 -5.14 -0.91 -8.98
C ALA A 33 -5.63 -0.46 -7.59
N TYR A 34 -5.54 0.83 -7.28
CA TYR A 34 -6.07 1.42 -6.06
C TYR A 34 -7.58 1.16 -5.89
N ARG A 35 -8.35 1.43 -6.95
CA ARG A 35 -9.80 1.22 -6.95
C ARG A 35 -10.14 -0.27 -6.81
N GLU A 36 -9.44 -1.13 -7.54
CA GLU A 36 -9.64 -2.58 -7.47
C GLU A 36 -9.31 -3.12 -6.06
N LEU A 37 -8.20 -2.72 -5.45
CA LEU A 37 -7.85 -3.14 -4.08
C LEU A 37 -8.86 -2.65 -3.04
N HIS A 38 -9.38 -1.44 -3.21
CA HIS A 38 -10.41 -0.90 -2.33
C HIS A 38 -11.73 -1.68 -2.46
N GLU A 39 -12.13 -2.03 -3.68
CA GLU A 39 -13.33 -2.85 -3.95
C GLU A 39 -13.16 -4.26 -3.37
N LEU A 40 -12.03 -4.92 -3.63
CA LEU A 40 -11.71 -6.25 -3.11
C LEU A 40 -11.67 -6.26 -1.58
N THR A 41 -11.09 -5.23 -0.98
CA THR A 41 -11.10 -5.07 0.49
C THR A 41 -12.51 -4.91 1.03
N GLY A 42 -13.36 -4.16 0.33
CA GLY A 42 -14.78 -4.04 0.64
C GLY A 42 -15.48 -5.40 0.61
N LYS A 43 -15.26 -6.20 -0.43
CA LYS A 43 -15.83 -7.55 -0.58
C LYS A 43 -15.39 -8.50 0.54
N VAL A 44 -14.11 -8.49 0.91
CA VAL A 44 -13.60 -9.32 2.02
C VAL A 44 -14.27 -8.93 3.33
N ARG A 45 -14.41 -7.62 3.60
CA ARG A 45 -15.08 -7.13 4.81
C ARG A 45 -16.58 -7.42 4.84
N SER A 46 -17.24 -7.45 3.69
CA SER A 46 -18.67 -7.81 3.58
C SER A 46 -18.90 -9.33 3.51
N GLY A 47 -17.84 -10.15 3.50
CA GLY A 47 -17.93 -11.60 3.35
C GLY A 47 -18.35 -12.07 1.96
N GLN A 48 -18.33 -11.18 0.95
CA GLN A 48 -18.66 -11.44 -0.44
C GLN A 48 -17.41 -11.69 -1.29
N SER A 49 -16.30 -12.07 -0.67
CA SER A 49 -15.07 -12.44 -1.34
C SER A 49 -15.24 -13.81 -2.00
N GLU A 50 -14.70 -13.95 -3.21
CA GLU A 50 -14.73 -15.21 -3.98
C GLU A 50 -13.30 -15.70 -4.21
N GLU A 51 -13.09 -17.01 -4.30
CA GLU A 51 -11.77 -17.60 -4.61
C GLU A 51 -11.17 -17.03 -5.91
N ALA A 52 -12.02 -16.75 -6.91
CA ALA A 52 -11.61 -16.20 -8.20
C ALA A 52 -11.03 -14.77 -8.10
N ASP A 53 -11.30 -14.04 -7.01
CA ASP A 53 -10.77 -12.69 -6.80
C ASP A 53 -9.24 -12.71 -6.55
N VAL A 54 -8.61 -13.87 -6.29
CA VAL A 54 -7.16 -13.99 -6.04
C VAL A 54 -6.32 -13.43 -7.19
N ASN A 55 -6.73 -13.69 -8.44
CA ASN A 55 -6.05 -13.16 -9.61
C ASN A 55 -6.13 -11.63 -9.70
N ARG A 56 -7.22 -11.04 -9.21
CA ARG A 56 -7.39 -9.58 -9.16
C ARG A 56 -6.52 -8.99 -8.06
N TRP A 57 -6.49 -9.63 -6.89
CA TRP A 57 -5.60 -9.28 -5.80
C TRP A 57 -4.13 -9.27 -6.24
N GLU A 58 -3.64 -10.36 -6.83
CA GLU A 58 -2.24 -10.47 -7.24
C GLU A 58 -1.88 -9.44 -8.32
N LYS A 59 -2.74 -9.22 -9.32
CA LYS A 59 -2.51 -8.21 -10.36
C LYS A 59 -2.46 -6.80 -9.79
N ALA A 60 -3.43 -6.43 -8.95
CA ALA A 60 -3.51 -5.10 -8.39
C ALA A 60 -2.37 -4.85 -7.37
N LEU A 61 -2.01 -5.86 -6.57
CA LEU A 61 -0.85 -5.82 -5.67
C LEU A 61 0.45 -5.67 -6.45
N ALA A 62 0.66 -6.44 -7.52
CA ALA A 62 1.87 -6.37 -8.34
C ALA A 62 2.03 -4.98 -8.98
N GLU A 63 0.94 -4.34 -9.39
CA GLU A 63 0.98 -3.00 -9.97
C GLU A 63 1.26 -1.93 -8.91
N ILE A 64 0.59 -1.97 -7.76
CA ILE A 64 0.79 -0.95 -6.71
C ILE A 64 2.14 -1.12 -5.99
N ASN A 65 2.71 -2.34 -5.94
CA ASN A 65 4.01 -2.60 -5.33
C ASN A 65 5.17 -1.92 -6.09
N LYS A 66 4.97 -1.58 -7.37
CA LYS A 66 5.91 -0.73 -8.13
C LYS A 66 5.94 0.72 -7.63
N HIS A 67 4.94 1.12 -6.85
CA HIS A 67 4.70 2.48 -6.38
C HIS A 67 4.60 2.50 -4.84
N PRO A 68 5.74 2.42 -4.11
CA PRO A 68 5.75 2.22 -2.66
C PRO A 68 5.04 3.32 -1.88
N ASN A 69 5.05 4.58 -2.34
CA ASN A 69 4.32 5.68 -1.70
C ASN A 69 2.80 5.47 -1.73
N GLU A 70 2.27 5.06 -2.88
CA GLU A 70 0.83 4.80 -3.04
C GLU A 70 0.41 3.53 -2.30
N PHE A 71 1.28 2.51 -2.30
CA PHE A 71 1.08 1.32 -1.47
C PHE A 71 0.98 1.67 0.02
N ASN A 72 1.93 2.45 0.56
CA ASN A 72 1.92 2.84 1.97
C ASN A 72 0.68 3.66 2.35
N LYS A 73 0.23 4.54 1.44
CA LYS A 73 -0.99 5.32 1.63
C LYS A 73 -2.23 4.42 1.70
N LEU A 74 -2.37 3.50 0.75
CA LEU A 74 -3.49 2.56 0.72
C LEU A 74 -3.42 1.59 1.91
N GLU A 75 -2.24 1.14 2.32
CA GLU A 75 -2.04 0.32 3.52
C GLU A 75 -2.50 1.05 4.80
N ALA A 76 -2.20 2.35 4.92
CA ALA A 76 -2.67 3.15 6.05
C ALA A 76 -4.20 3.37 6.06
N GLU A 77 -4.82 3.46 4.87
CA GLU A 77 -6.26 3.72 4.74
C GLU A 77 -7.10 2.45 4.98
N ILE A 78 -6.74 1.34 4.33
CA ILE A 78 -7.58 0.13 4.30
C ILE A 78 -6.91 -1.11 4.89
N GLY A 79 -5.63 -1.06 5.26
CA GLY A 79 -4.90 -2.21 5.83
C GLY A 79 -4.87 -3.39 4.87
N ILE A 80 -4.25 -3.21 3.70
CA ILE A 80 -4.28 -4.15 2.58
C ILE A 80 -3.65 -5.48 3.00
N ARG A 81 -2.47 -5.47 3.62
CA ARG A 81 -1.77 -6.72 4.00
C ARG A 81 -2.61 -7.56 4.94
N ARG A 82 -3.24 -6.93 5.93
CA ARG A 82 -4.14 -7.61 6.87
C ARG A 82 -5.38 -8.16 6.17
N THR A 83 -5.98 -7.37 5.29
CA THR A 83 -7.20 -7.78 4.56
C THR A 83 -6.90 -8.90 3.59
N PHE A 84 -5.76 -8.84 2.90
CA PHE A 84 -5.31 -9.88 1.99
C PHE A 84 -4.95 -11.17 2.73
N ALA A 85 -4.31 -11.08 3.90
CA ALA A 85 -4.11 -12.23 4.77
C ALA A 85 -5.45 -12.86 5.19
N ALA A 86 -6.42 -12.06 5.61
CA ALA A 86 -7.75 -12.55 5.96
C ALA A 86 -8.48 -13.20 4.77
N TYR A 87 -8.33 -12.65 3.56
CA TYR A 87 -8.83 -13.25 2.32
C TYR A 87 -8.19 -14.63 2.06
N LEU A 88 -6.86 -14.73 2.17
CA LEU A 88 -6.15 -15.99 2.00
C LEU A 88 -6.50 -16.99 3.10
N GLU A 89 -6.70 -16.57 4.35
CA GLU A 89 -7.16 -17.46 5.42
C GLU A 89 -8.55 -18.05 5.13
N GLN A 90 -9.43 -17.26 4.50
CA GLN A 90 -10.78 -17.67 4.16
C GLN A 90 -10.84 -18.64 2.97
N HIS A 91 -10.06 -18.37 1.92
CA HIS A 91 -10.17 -19.07 0.63
C HIS A 91 -9.00 -20.01 0.33
N TYR A 92 -7.82 -19.77 0.92
CA TYR A 92 -6.58 -20.51 0.68
C TYR A 92 -5.80 -20.76 1.99
N PRO A 93 -6.38 -21.44 2.99
CA PRO A 93 -5.78 -21.59 4.32
C PRO A 93 -4.46 -22.38 4.34
N GLN A 94 -4.11 -23.04 3.24
CA GLN A 94 -2.85 -23.78 3.07
C GLN A 94 -1.76 -22.96 2.36
N ASP A 95 -2.01 -21.69 2.03
CA ASP A 95 -1.02 -20.86 1.33
C ASP A 95 0.21 -20.64 2.23
N PRO A 96 1.42 -20.99 1.75
CA PRO A 96 2.66 -20.86 2.52
C PRO A 96 3.05 -19.41 2.84
N ARG A 97 2.42 -18.41 2.19
CA ARG A 97 2.67 -16.98 2.40
C ARG A 97 1.91 -16.42 3.61
N LEU A 98 0.92 -17.15 4.13
CA LEU A 98 0.10 -16.72 5.27
C LEU A 98 0.90 -16.34 6.53
N PRO A 99 1.92 -17.09 6.96
CA PRO A 99 2.70 -16.74 8.15
C PRO A 99 3.41 -15.40 7.99
N GLU A 100 4.05 -15.17 6.84
CA GLU A 100 4.80 -13.95 6.54
C GLU A 100 3.86 -12.73 6.43
N LEU A 101 2.72 -12.89 5.78
CA LEU A 101 1.71 -11.83 5.66
C LEU A 101 1.10 -11.46 7.02
N ARG A 102 0.87 -12.44 7.91
CA ARG A 102 0.42 -12.20 9.28
C ARG A 102 1.46 -11.47 10.11
N GLU A 103 2.71 -11.90 10.03
CA GLU A 103 3.81 -11.26 10.76
C GLU A 103 3.95 -9.79 10.31
N THR A 104 3.96 -9.57 9.00
CA THR A 104 4.05 -8.23 8.41
C THR A 104 2.87 -7.34 8.75
N ALA A 105 1.65 -7.89 8.79
CA ALA A 105 0.45 -7.16 9.22
C ALA A 105 0.45 -6.88 10.73
N SER A 106 1.14 -7.70 11.54
CA SER A 106 1.25 -7.51 12.99
C SER A 106 2.22 -6.39 13.37
N TYR A 107 3.31 -6.18 12.63
CA TYR A 107 4.24 -5.06 12.87
C TYR A 107 3.59 -3.68 12.76
N GLN A 108 2.51 -3.54 11.97
CA GLN A 108 1.78 -2.28 11.85
C GLN A 108 0.93 -1.97 13.11
N LYS A 109 0.50 -2.98 13.87
CA LYS A 109 -0.18 -2.79 15.16
C LYS A 109 0.75 -2.17 16.22
N ASP A 110 2.00 -2.58 16.26
CA ASP A 110 2.97 -2.10 17.26
C ASP A 110 3.42 -0.66 17.04
N SER A 111 3.25 -0.11 15.83
CA SER A 111 3.59 1.29 15.55
C SER A 111 2.47 2.29 15.86
N VAL A 112 1.24 1.82 16.10
CA VAL A 112 0.06 2.67 16.39
C VAL A 112 -0.36 2.61 17.85
N TRP A 113 0.18 1.67 18.64
CA TRP A 113 -0.08 1.58 20.08
C TRP A 113 1.19 1.83 20.89
N GLY A 114 1.48 3.11 21.10
CA GLY A 114 2.27 3.59 22.24
C GLY A 114 1.58 3.37 23.58
N ILE A 115 1.03 2.17 23.82
CA ILE A 115 0.70 1.70 25.16
C ILE A 115 1.65 0.54 25.43
N LYS A 116 2.76 0.96 26.03
CA LYS A 116 3.63 0.16 26.87
C LYS A 116 2.75 -0.61 27.88
N ILE A 117 2.31 -1.83 27.55
CA ILE A 117 1.90 -2.80 28.56
C ILE A 117 3.21 -3.31 29.19
N GLY A 118 3.83 -2.42 29.97
CA GLY A 118 4.82 -2.78 30.95
C GLY A 118 4.07 -3.39 32.12
N ASP A 119 3.94 -4.70 32.07
CA ASP A 119 4.11 -5.62 33.20
C ASP A 119 4.20 -4.93 34.58
N TYR A 120 3.06 -4.63 35.19
CA TYR A 120 2.98 -4.57 36.65
C TYR A 120 2.67 -5.98 37.14
N GLY A 121 3.71 -6.80 37.17
CA GLY A 121 3.74 -8.03 37.93
C GLY A 121 3.42 -7.70 39.39
N SER A 122 2.19 -8.03 39.79
CA SER A 122 1.81 -8.23 41.18
C SER A 122 2.75 -9.29 41.77
N LYS A 123 3.72 -8.84 42.56
CA LYS A 123 4.41 -9.72 43.52
C LYS A 123 3.95 -9.34 44.92
N LYS A 124 3.43 -10.38 45.58
CA LYS A 124 3.19 -10.48 47.03
C LYS A 124 4.30 -9.87 47.86
#